data_AF-A0A1A2V0A4-F1
#
_entry.id   AF-A0A1A2V0A4-F1
#
_cell.length_a   1.000
_cell.length_b   1.000
_cell.length_c   1.000
_cell.angle_alpha   90.00
_cell.angle_beta   90.00
_cell.angle_gamma   90.00
#
_symmetry.space_group_name_H-M   'P 1'
#
loop_
_entity.id
_entity.type
_entity.pdbx_description
1 polymer ?
#
loop_
_entity_poly.entity_id
_entity_poly.type
_entity_poly.pdbx_seq_one_letter_code
_entity_poly.pdbx_strand_id
1 'polypeptide(L)'
;MQLSAFGRTEFWLQDWLAHDLTRLGLGPLTLVHQEQTQSGGGSLDLLAAADETYYSIEVQLGEVDSDHGFRVFDYWARNKRRFPDKTHVAVLVAETTAGRYRAALEELAQYVPLLVVEMRCWRGANEALLVPDLVIANPKLDVSGTPLAVTAGSTRTEDDWREVMTDNAWSFKEQFVDWVRSNIGDVKVDYSPKSYVGLRVGRRVWAPLWPRKDGAYIYLPDPDGSRNDESVAFEHFRELLDGEGLTIAWNPTYNAGANPISIRLRSPDLAKPAVQQLLRATYEAVSNFSPEPWSAAHGTGNLAAESQVAEDKLDADYTA
;
A
#
# COMPACT_ATOMS: atom_id res chain seq x y z
N MET A 1 25.11 6.91 2.96
CA MET A 1 26.05 6.16 3.82
C MET A 1 25.72 4.68 3.66
N GLN A 2 26.68 3.77 3.74
CA GLN A 2 26.44 2.31 3.57
C GLN A 2 25.98 1.67 4.90
N LEU A 3 25.09 0.67 4.86
CA LEU A 3 24.65 -0.15 5.99
C LEU A 3 25.77 -0.99 6.57
N SER A 4 26.74 -1.39 5.74
CA SER A 4 27.95 -2.09 6.20
C SER A 4 28.70 -1.29 7.29
N ALA A 5 28.65 0.05 7.22
CA ALA A 5 29.24 0.93 8.23
C ALA A 5 28.52 0.86 9.61
N PHE A 6 27.33 0.26 9.67
CA PHE A 6 26.58 -0.03 10.90
C PHE A 6 26.72 -1.49 11.35
N GLY A 7 27.61 -2.28 10.73
CA GLY A 7 27.78 -3.70 11.03
C GLY A 7 26.59 -4.57 10.60
N ARG A 8 25.76 -4.09 9.67
CA ARG A 8 24.65 -4.86 9.10
C ARG A 8 25.13 -5.68 7.92
N THR A 9 24.52 -6.85 7.75
CA THR A 9 24.82 -7.80 6.68
C THR A 9 23.67 -7.86 5.66
N GLU A 10 23.91 -8.50 4.52
CA GLU A 10 22.89 -8.74 3.50
C GLU A 10 21.74 -9.60 4.05
N PHE A 11 22.07 -10.68 4.77
CA PHE A 11 21.11 -11.48 5.53
C PHE A 11 20.24 -10.63 6.47
N TRP A 12 20.84 -9.64 7.15
CA TRP A 12 20.07 -8.75 8.00
C TRP A 12 19.09 -7.89 7.20
N LEU A 13 19.49 -7.37 6.04
CA LEU A 13 18.61 -6.57 5.19
C LEU A 13 17.49 -7.43 4.60
N GLN A 14 17.81 -8.65 4.19
CA GLN A 14 16.85 -9.64 3.72
C GLN A 14 15.81 -9.97 4.80
N ASP A 15 16.23 -10.33 6.02
CA ASP A 15 15.33 -10.60 7.15
C ASP A 15 14.47 -9.38 7.47
N TRP A 16 15.06 -8.19 7.43
CA TRP A 16 14.35 -6.93 7.66
C TRP A 16 13.30 -6.69 6.58
N LEU A 17 13.54 -7.02 5.31
CA LEU A 17 12.53 -6.90 4.25
C LEU A 17 11.49 -8.02 4.31
N ALA A 18 11.89 -9.25 4.59
CA ALA A 18 11.01 -10.41 4.70
C ALA A 18 9.95 -10.22 5.81
N HIS A 19 10.35 -9.60 6.91
CA HIS A 19 9.44 -9.29 8.02
C HIS A 19 8.32 -8.31 7.63
N ASP A 20 8.57 -7.41 6.67
CA ASP A 20 7.62 -6.40 6.24
C ASP A 20 8.00 -5.86 4.85
N LEU A 21 7.39 -6.44 3.81
CA LEU A 21 7.66 -6.07 2.42
C LEU A 21 7.16 -4.67 2.06
N THR A 22 6.33 -4.03 2.88
CA THR A 22 5.91 -2.65 2.64
C THR A 22 7.10 -1.69 2.71
N ARG A 23 8.19 -2.10 3.37
CA ARG A 23 9.50 -1.40 3.42
C ARG A 23 10.18 -1.26 2.06
N LEU A 24 9.83 -2.09 1.08
CA LEU A 24 10.28 -1.91 -0.30
C LEU A 24 9.57 -0.73 -0.94
N GLY A 25 8.39 -0.36 -0.46
CA GLY A 25 7.60 0.69 -1.09
C GLY A 25 7.01 0.27 -2.42
N LEU A 26 6.82 -1.03 -2.69
CA LEU A 26 6.19 -1.58 -3.91
C LEU A 26 4.67 -1.78 -3.78
N GLY A 27 4.07 -1.32 -2.69
CA GLY A 27 2.67 -1.59 -2.35
C GLY A 27 2.51 -2.83 -1.45
N PRO A 28 1.28 -3.32 -1.26
CA PRO A 28 1.01 -4.47 -0.41
C PRO A 28 1.47 -5.74 -1.10
N LEU A 29 2.63 -6.26 -0.69
CA LEU A 29 3.17 -7.54 -1.16
C LEU A 29 3.04 -8.58 -0.04
N THR A 30 2.68 -9.80 -0.42
CA THR A 30 2.69 -10.97 0.47
C THR A 30 3.95 -11.78 0.22
N LEU A 31 4.67 -12.14 1.28
CA LEU A 31 5.84 -13.02 1.17
C LEU A 31 5.40 -14.44 0.83
N VAL A 32 5.98 -15.03 -0.22
CA VAL A 32 5.73 -16.41 -0.65
C VAL A 32 6.84 -17.34 -0.18
N HIS A 33 8.10 -16.91 -0.31
CA HIS A 33 9.27 -17.68 0.12
C HIS A 33 10.45 -16.76 0.44
N GLN A 34 11.24 -17.12 1.44
CA GLN A 34 12.54 -16.51 1.76
C GLN A 34 13.65 -17.55 1.59
N GLU A 35 14.77 -17.19 0.96
CA GLU A 35 15.87 -18.12 0.62
C GLU A 35 15.41 -19.34 -0.21
N GLN A 36 14.79 -19.07 -1.36
CA GLN A 36 14.31 -20.14 -2.23
C GLN A 36 15.47 -20.85 -2.92
N THR A 37 15.97 -21.90 -2.26
CA THR A 37 17.02 -22.77 -2.79
C THR A 37 16.49 -23.59 -3.96
N GLN A 38 17.27 -23.67 -5.06
CA GLN A 38 16.90 -24.44 -6.25
C GLN A 38 17.89 -25.60 -6.49
N SER A 39 17.37 -26.74 -6.97
CA SER A 39 18.22 -27.86 -7.38
C SER A 39 19.13 -27.46 -8.55
N GLY A 40 20.45 -27.43 -8.32
CA GLY A 40 21.45 -27.08 -9.33
C GLY A 40 21.64 -25.57 -9.59
N GLY A 41 21.18 -24.70 -8.69
CA GLY A 41 21.34 -23.24 -8.78
C GLY A 41 21.70 -22.59 -7.44
N GLY A 42 21.67 -21.25 -7.41
CA GLY A 42 21.82 -20.44 -6.18
C GLY A 42 20.57 -20.46 -5.29
N SER A 43 20.42 -19.42 -4.46
CA SER A 43 19.20 -19.11 -3.70
C SER A 43 18.60 -17.80 -4.21
N LEU A 44 17.29 -17.62 -4.16
CA LEU A 44 16.66 -16.30 -4.35
C LEU A 44 16.34 -15.76 -2.98
N ASP A 45 16.66 -14.50 -2.75
CA ASP A 45 16.53 -13.95 -1.40
C ASP A 45 15.06 -13.91 -0.98
N LEU A 46 14.17 -13.35 -1.82
CA LEU A 46 12.74 -13.28 -1.54
C LEU A 46 11.90 -13.51 -2.81
N LEU A 47 10.84 -14.30 -2.67
CA LEU A 47 9.73 -14.37 -3.60
C LEU A 47 8.50 -13.77 -2.93
N ALA A 48 7.91 -12.76 -3.56
CA ALA A 48 6.68 -12.11 -3.09
C ALA A 48 5.58 -12.15 -4.16
N ALA A 49 4.34 -11.91 -3.76
CA ALA A 49 3.21 -11.84 -4.67
C ALA A 49 2.26 -10.69 -4.31
N ALA A 50 1.65 -10.10 -5.34
CA ALA A 50 0.47 -9.26 -5.23
C ALA A 50 -0.49 -9.62 -6.36
N ASP A 51 -1.73 -9.97 -6.02
CA ASP A 51 -2.72 -10.51 -6.93
C ASP A 51 -2.13 -11.66 -7.79
N GLU A 52 -2.10 -11.49 -9.11
CA GLU A 52 -1.61 -12.45 -10.10
C GLU A 52 -0.15 -12.20 -10.52
N THR A 53 0.58 -11.36 -9.76
CA THR A 53 1.94 -10.94 -10.07
C THR A 53 2.93 -11.45 -9.02
N TYR A 54 3.98 -12.14 -9.48
CA TYR A 54 5.11 -12.57 -8.66
C TYR A 54 6.30 -11.61 -8.81
N TYR A 55 6.93 -11.29 -7.69
CA TYR A 55 8.12 -10.45 -7.60
C TYR A 55 9.28 -11.33 -7.15
N SER A 56 10.24 -11.57 -8.04
CA SER A 56 11.52 -12.22 -7.70
C SER A 56 12.50 -11.14 -7.26
N ILE A 57 12.85 -11.12 -5.97
CA ILE A 57 13.56 -10.02 -5.33
C ILE A 57 14.93 -10.53 -4.88
N GLU A 58 15.98 -9.88 -5.38
CA GLU A 58 17.36 -10.10 -4.94
C GLU A 58 17.85 -8.85 -4.21
N VAL A 59 18.51 -9.06 -3.07
CA VAL A 59 18.97 -8.02 -2.15
C VAL A 59 20.49 -8.08 -2.08
N GLN A 60 21.14 -6.94 -2.25
CA GLN A 60 22.59 -6.85 -2.08
C GLN A 60 22.99 -5.64 -1.24
N LEU A 61 24.07 -5.79 -0.46
CA LEU A 61 24.75 -4.65 0.13
C LEU A 61 25.81 -4.10 -0.83
N GLY A 62 25.95 -2.77 -0.86
CA GLY A 62 26.89 -2.09 -1.73
C GLY A 62 26.37 -1.84 -3.14
N GLU A 63 27.32 -1.75 -4.08
CA GLU A 63 27.07 -1.49 -5.49
C GLU A 63 26.55 -2.75 -6.19
N VAL A 64 25.64 -2.57 -7.15
CA VAL A 64 25.19 -3.66 -8.01
C VAL A 64 26.36 -4.40 -8.65
N ASP A 65 26.43 -5.71 -8.44
CA ASP A 65 27.36 -6.59 -9.15
C ASP A 65 26.68 -7.51 -10.19
N SER A 66 27.50 -8.25 -10.93
CA SER A 66 27.01 -9.20 -11.93
C SER A 66 26.32 -10.41 -11.33
N ASP A 67 26.74 -10.86 -10.15
CA ASP A 67 26.32 -12.14 -9.61
C ASP A 67 24.86 -12.02 -9.12
N HIS A 68 24.54 -10.97 -8.37
CA HIS A 68 23.17 -10.64 -7.96
C HIS A 68 22.30 -10.28 -9.17
N GLY A 69 22.86 -9.54 -10.14
CA GLY A 69 22.19 -9.21 -11.40
C GLY A 69 21.76 -10.46 -12.19
N PHE A 70 22.65 -11.43 -12.38
CA PHE A 70 22.30 -12.67 -13.10
C PHE A 70 21.37 -13.57 -12.28
N ARG A 71 21.50 -13.60 -10.94
CA ARG A 71 20.60 -14.38 -10.06
C ARG A 71 19.16 -13.90 -10.18
N VAL A 72 18.88 -12.60 -10.04
CA VAL A 72 17.50 -12.10 -10.13
C VAL A 72 16.85 -12.44 -11.48
N PHE A 73 17.61 -12.36 -12.58
CA PHE A 73 17.09 -12.70 -13.91
C PHE A 73 16.90 -14.20 -14.14
N ASP A 74 17.79 -15.05 -13.63
CA ASP A 74 17.63 -16.51 -13.72
C ASP A 74 16.36 -16.94 -12.99
N TYR A 75 16.16 -16.44 -11.77
CA TYR A 75 14.97 -16.73 -10.97
C TYR A 75 13.68 -16.24 -11.61
N TRP A 76 13.65 -14.97 -12.04
CA TRP A 76 12.53 -14.42 -12.78
C TRP A 76 12.19 -15.27 -14.02
N ALA A 77 13.20 -15.65 -14.82
CA ALA A 77 13.00 -16.40 -16.04
C ALA A 77 12.51 -17.83 -15.77
N ARG A 78 12.96 -18.48 -14.69
CA ARG A 78 12.49 -19.81 -14.28
C ARG A 78 11.05 -19.77 -13.75
N ASN A 79 10.73 -18.82 -12.87
CA ASN A 79 9.37 -18.66 -12.35
C ASN A 79 8.38 -18.38 -13.47
N LYS A 80 8.75 -17.52 -14.43
CA LYS A 80 7.95 -17.27 -15.64
C LYS A 80 7.71 -18.52 -16.47
N ARG A 81 8.72 -19.38 -16.66
CA ARG A 81 8.56 -20.65 -17.39
C ARG A 81 7.69 -21.65 -16.63
N ARG A 82 7.82 -21.69 -15.31
CA ARG A 82 7.07 -22.61 -14.45
C ARG A 82 5.60 -22.22 -14.32
N PHE A 83 5.31 -20.92 -14.29
CA PHE A 83 3.96 -20.36 -14.13
C PHE A 83 3.67 -19.33 -15.22
N PRO A 84 3.51 -19.76 -16.50
CA PRO A 84 3.40 -18.87 -17.64
C PRO A 84 2.13 -18.00 -17.64
N ASP A 85 1.09 -18.43 -16.94
CA ASP A 85 -0.20 -17.72 -16.86
C ASP A 85 -0.19 -16.56 -15.84
N LYS A 86 0.90 -16.41 -15.08
CA LYS A 86 1.07 -15.36 -14.07
C LYS A 86 1.98 -14.25 -14.59
N THR A 87 1.85 -13.06 -14.02
CA THR A 87 2.79 -11.95 -14.31
C THR A 87 4.03 -12.11 -13.43
N HIS A 88 5.22 -11.81 -13.97
CA HIS A 88 6.49 -11.93 -13.23
C HIS A 88 7.33 -10.69 -13.38
N VAL A 89 7.81 -10.15 -12.26
CA VAL A 89 8.63 -8.95 -12.15
C VAL A 89 9.94 -9.31 -11.45
N ALA A 90 11.05 -8.89 -12.03
CA ALA A 90 12.37 -8.93 -11.40
C ALA A 90 12.55 -7.65 -10.57
N VAL A 91 13.02 -7.78 -9.33
CA VAL A 91 13.28 -6.65 -8.43
C VAL A 91 14.71 -6.78 -7.91
N LEU A 92 15.54 -5.79 -8.21
CA LEU A 92 16.90 -5.72 -7.67
C LEU A 92 16.96 -4.65 -6.59
N VAL A 93 17.35 -5.02 -5.38
CA VAL A 93 17.48 -4.12 -4.23
C VAL A 93 18.96 -3.98 -3.90
N ALA A 94 19.51 -2.77 -3.92
CA ALA A 94 20.93 -2.51 -3.67
C ALA A 94 21.13 -1.25 -2.83
N GLU A 95 22.25 -1.08 -2.14
CA GLU A 95 22.54 0.20 -1.45
C GLU A 95 22.88 1.33 -2.42
N THR A 96 23.52 0.99 -3.54
CA THR A 96 23.87 1.97 -4.57
C THR A 96 23.74 1.36 -5.96
N THR A 97 23.12 2.13 -6.85
CA THR A 97 23.03 1.81 -8.28
C THR A 97 23.99 2.64 -9.12
N ALA A 98 24.73 3.56 -8.49
CA ALA A 98 25.80 4.31 -9.14
C ALA A 98 26.97 3.37 -9.41
N GLY A 99 27.00 2.79 -10.60
CA GLY A 99 27.92 1.72 -10.94
C GLY A 99 27.98 1.40 -12.43
N ARG A 100 28.93 0.56 -12.82
CA ARG A 100 29.17 0.23 -14.25
C ARG A 100 27.99 -0.46 -14.93
N TYR A 101 27.11 -1.10 -14.15
CA TYR A 101 25.96 -1.84 -14.64
C TYR A 101 24.70 -1.00 -14.81
N ARG A 102 24.69 0.26 -14.35
CA ARG A 102 23.50 1.11 -14.39
C ARG A 102 22.90 1.24 -15.79
N ALA A 103 23.71 1.60 -16.79
CA ALA A 103 23.26 1.74 -18.17
C ALA A 103 22.67 0.41 -18.72
N ALA A 104 23.27 -0.73 -18.36
CA ALA A 104 22.75 -2.02 -18.76
C ALA A 104 21.40 -2.33 -18.10
N LEU A 105 21.20 -1.98 -16.84
CA LEU A 105 19.92 -2.14 -16.13
C LEU A 105 18.84 -1.23 -16.70
N GLU A 106 19.18 0.02 -17.04
CA GLU A 106 18.26 0.98 -17.70
C GLU A 106 17.78 0.45 -19.05
N GLU A 107 18.69 -0.08 -19.87
CA GLU A 107 18.36 -0.72 -21.16
C GLU A 107 17.56 -2.01 -20.98
N LEU A 108 17.96 -2.89 -20.06
CA LEU A 108 17.25 -4.14 -19.78
C LEU A 108 15.83 -3.89 -19.29
N ALA A 109 15.60 -2.83 -18.52
CA ALA A 109 14.27 -2.45 -18.06
C ALA A 109 13.31 -2.09 -19.19
N GLN A 110 13.77 -1.84 -20.42
CA GLN A 110 12.88 -1.67 -21.58
C GLN A 110 12.27 -3.00 -22.07
N TYR A 111 12.94 -4.12 -21.80
CA TYR A 111 12.61 -5.44 -22.35
C TYR A 111 12.16 -6.45 -21.30
N VAL A 112 12.67 -6.31 -20.07
CA VAL A 112 12.35 -7.17 -18.93
C VAL A 112 11.50 -6.37 -17.95
N PRO A 113 10.41 -6.94 -17.38
CA PRO A 113 9.68 -6.34 -16.27
C PRO A 113 10.60 -6.24 -15.05
N LEU A 114 11.40 -5.18 -14.99
CA LEU A 114 12.46 -4.96 -14.01
C LEU A 114 12.15 -3.69 -13.20
N LEU A 115 12.33 -3.80 -11.90
CA LEU A 115 12.38 -2.69 -10.95
C LEU A 115 13.73 -2.72 -10.24
N VAL A 116 14.40 -1.57 -10.11
CA VAL A 116 15.64 -1.44 -9.36
C VAL A 116 15.45 -0.44 -8.24
N VAL A 117 15.61 -0.92 -7.01
CA VAL A 117 15.40 -0.17 -5.77
C VAL A 117 16.74 0.07 -5.09
N GLU A 118 17.08 1.35 -4.92
CA GLU A 118 18.22 1.80 -4.14
C GLU A 118 17.82 2.03 -2.68
N MET A 119 18.45 1.31 -1.74
CA MET A 119 18.22 1.42 -0.31
C MET A 119 19.12 2.49 0.30
N ARG A 120 18.55 3.67 0.53
CA ARG A 120 19.28 4.79 1.14
C ARG A 120 19.22 4.73 2.65
N CYS A 121 20.39 4.75 3.28
CA CYS A 121 20.51 4.84 4.73
C CYS A 121 20.80 6.29 5.19
N TRP A 122 19.97 6.79 6.10
CA TRP A 122 20.10 8.07 6.78
C TRP A 122 20.38 7.83 8.26
N ARG A 123 21.33 8.57 8.83
CA ARG A 123 21.68 8.48 10.25
C ARG A 123 21.06 9.62 11.04
N GLY A 124 20.18 9.28 11.98
CA GLY A 124 19.74 10.17 13.05
C GLY A 124 20.67 10.09 14.28
N ALA A 125 20.36 10.84 15.32
CA ALA A 125 21.18 10.87 16.54
C ALA A 125 21.28 9.48 17.22
N ASN A 126 20.18 8.72 17.22
CA ASN A 126 20.08 7.41 17.88
C ASN A 126 19.55 6.28 16.97
N GLU A 127 19.26 6.57 15.70
CA GLU A 127 18.60 5.63 14.79
C GLU A 127 19.16 5.71 13.37
N ALA A 128 18.98 4.64 12.60
CA ALA A 128 19.25 4.61 11.17
C ALA A 128 17.93 4.39 10.43
N LEU A 129 17.59 5.31 9.53
CA LEU A 129 16.39 5.22 8.69
C LEU A 129 16.79 4.68 7.32
N LEU A 130 16.12 3.62 6.89
CA LEU A 130 16.23 3.10 5.54
C LEU A 130 15.07 3.60 4.70
N VAL A 131 15.38 4.16 3.53
CA VAL A 131 14.41 4.70 2.59
C VAL A 131 14.65 4.04 1.23
N PRO A 132 13.68 3.29 0.69
CA PRO A 132 13.79 2.74 -0.65
C PRO A 132 13.60 3.86 -1.70
N ASP A 133 14.36 3.78 -2.79
CA ASP A 133 14.27 4.68 -3.94
C ASP A 133 14.20 3.86 -5.24
N LEU A 134 13.13 3.99 -6.02
CA LEU A 134 13.01 3.30 -7.30
C LEU A 134 13.72 4.13 -8.36
N VAL A 135 14.93 3.71 -8.66
CA VAL A 135 15.85 4.44 -9.54
C VAL A 135 15.75 3.98 -11.00
N ILE A 136 15.25 2.78 -11.26
CA ILE A 136 14.98 2.26 -12.60
C ILE A 136 13.68 1.46 -12.56
N ALA A 137 12.79 1.71 -13.52
CA ALA A 137 11.53 0.98 -13.66
C ALA A 137 11.24 0.69 -15.13
N ASN A 138 10.72 -0.51 -15.41
CA ASN A 138 10.15 -0.81 -16.73
C ASN A 138 8.92 0.09 -16.97
N PRO A 139 8.83 0.80 -18.10
CA PRO A 139 7.78 1.78 -18.36
C PRO A 139 6.38 1.17 -18.54
N LYS A 140 6.28 -0.16 -18.73
CA LYS A 140 5.01 -0.90 -18.86
C LYS A 140 4.50 -1.39 -17.50
N LEU A 141 5.31 -1.31 -16.45
CA LEU A 141 4.88 -1.66 -15.10
C LEU A 141 4.16 -0.47 -14.48
N ASP A 142 2.93 -0.69 -14.04
CA ASP A 142 2.21 0.30 -13.26
C ASP A 142 2.72 0.29 -11.82
N VAL A 143 3.61 1.22 -11.51
CA VAL A 143 4.05 1.52 -10.14
C VAL A 143 3.31 2.72 -9.55
N SER A 144 2.36 3.32 -10.30
CA SER A 144 1.61 4.50 -9.89
C SER A 144 0.60 4.11 -8.81
N GLY A 145 1.03 4.22 -7.55
CA GLY A 145 0.31 3.64 -6.42
C GLY A 145 1.17 2.90 -5.40
N THR A 146 2.49 2.92 -5.60
CA THR A 146 3.51 2.39 -4.69
C THR A 146 4.26 3.54 -4.02
N PRO A 147 4.71 3.43 -2.74
CA PRO A 147 5.61 4.42 -2.13
C PRO A 147 6.90 4.71 -2.93
N LEU A 148 7.23 3.89 -3.93
CA LEU A 148 8.41 3.96 -4.77
C LEU A 148 8.29 4.78 -6.05
N ALA A 149 7.10 4.99 -6.61
CA ALA A 149 6.88 5.87 -7.79
C ALA A 149 7.15 7.38 -7.51
N VAL A 150 7.80 7.65 -6.39
CA VAL A 150 7.84 8.86 -5.59
C VAL A 150 9.21 9.52 -5.60
N THR A 151 10.28 8.78 -5.91
CA THR A 151 11.64 9.28 -5.74
C THR A 151 12.18 10.12 -6.91
N ALA A 152 11.36 10.33 -7.94
CA ALA A 152 11.56 11.34 -8.97
C ALA A 152 10.44 12.41 -8.90
N GLY A 153 10.56 13.45 -8.07
CA GLY A 153 9.65 14.59 -8.22
C GLY A 153 9.57 15.62 -7.09
N SER A 154 9.62 16.89 -7.51
CA SER A 154 9.20 18.11 -6.80
C SER A 154 7.73 18.09 -6.35
N THR A 155 7.33 19.09 -5.56
CA THR A 155 5.94 19.37 -5.14
C THR A 155 4.96 19.24 -6.32
N ARG A 156 4.02 18.29 -6.25
CA ARG A 156 2.93 18.12 -7.23
C ARG A 156 1.72 18.97 -6.84
N THR A 157 1.15 19.66 -7.82
CA THR A 157 -0.09 20.43 -7.76
C THR A 157 -1.30 19.55 -8.10
N GLU A 158 -2.52 20.09 -7.94
CA GLU A 158 -3.76 19.42 -8.34
C GLU A 158 -3.77 19.05 -9.83
N ASP A 159 -3.29 19.96 -10.68
CA ASP A 159 -3.22 19.76 -12.13
C ASP A 159 -2.24 18.64 -12.48
N ASP A 160 -1.08 18.58 -11.80
CA ASP A 160 -0.11 17.48 -11.97
C ASP A 160 -0.73 16.13 -11.63
N TRP A 161 -1.62 16.07 -10.62
CA TRP A 161 -2.34 14.85 -10.26
C TRP A 161 -3.43 14.49 -11.29
N ARG A 162 -4.09 15.49 -11.87
CA ARG A 162 -5.13 15.28 -12.88
C ARG A 162 -4.56 14.69 -14.17
N GLU A 163 -3.35 15.10 -14.56
CA GLU A 163 -2.68 14.59 -15.77
C GLU A 163 -2.27 13.12 -15.67
N VAL A 164 -1.92 12.65 -14.46
CA VAL A 164 -1.41 11.27 -14.24
C VAL A 164 -2.48 10.28 -13.82
N MET A 165 -3.62 10.74 -13.29
CA MET A 165 -4.73 9.88 -12.90
C MET A 165 -5.61 9.53 -14.11
N THR A 166 -6.21 8.34 -14.09
CA THR A 166 -7.28 8.02 -15.04
C THR A 166 -8.53 8.84 -14.73
N ASP A 167 -9.37 9.07 -15.74
CA ASP A 167 -10.65 9.78 -15.57
C ASP A 167 -11.53 9.11 -14.50
N ASN A 168 -11.54 7.77 -14.45
CA ASN A 168 -12.30 7.02 -13.45
C ASN A 168 -11.74 7.23 -12.03
N ALA A 169 -10.41 7.27 -11.86
CA ALA A 169 -9.79 7.53 -10.56
C ALA A 169 -10.07 8.96 -10.09
N TRP A 170 -10.02 9.92 -11.02
CA TRP A 170 -10.31 11.32 -10.74
C TRP A 170 -11.77 11.51 -10.33
N SER A 171 -12.68 10.93 -11.11
CA SER A 171 -14.12 10.95 -10.81
C SER A 171 -14.42 10.29 -9.47
N PHE A 172 -13.76 9.17 -9.14
CA PHE A 172 -13.88 8.57 -7.80
C PHE A 172 -13.44 9.53 -6.69
N LYS A 173 -12.29 10.19 -6.84
CA LYS A 173 -11.79 11.17 -5.87
C LYS A 173 -12.78 12.32 -5.67
N GLU A 174 -13.36 12.86 -6.74
CA GLU A 174 -14.38 13.91 -6.65
C GLU A 174 -15.65 13.41 -5.93
N GLN A 175 -16.18 12.26 -6.33
CA GLN A 175 -17.35 11.64 -5.69
C GLN A 175 -17.11 11.35 -4.20
N PHE A 176 -15.92 10.86 -3.83
CA PHE A 176 -15.55 10.61 -2.44
C PHE A 176 -15.55 11.91 -1.63
N VAL A 177 -14.89 12.96 -2.13
CA VAL A 177 -14.81 14.27 -1.45
C VAL A 177 -16.19 14.90 -1.30
N ASP A 178 -17.01 14.86 -2.35
CA ASP A 178 -18.36 15.42 -2.35
C ASP A 178 -19.27 14.67 -1.38
N TRP A 179 -19.19 13.34 -1.37
CA TRP A 179 -19.95 12.53 -0.43
C TRP A 179 -19.57 12.84 1.02
N VAL A 180 -18.28 12.91 1.35
CA VAL A 180 -17.81 13.22 2.72
C VAL A 180 -18.30 14.59 3.18
N ARG A 181 -18.14 15.62 2.33
CA ARG A 181 -18.58 16.99 2.65
C ARG A 181 -20.08 17.10 2.83
N SER A 182 -20.85 16.31 2.08
CA SER A 182 -22.31 16.35 2.12
C SER A 182 -22.90 15.54 3.29
N ASN A 183 -22.22 14.48 3.75
CA ASN A 183 -22.81 13.48 4.65
C ASN A 183 -22.13 13.36 6.02
N ILE A 184 -20.87 13.80 6.15
CA ILE A 184 -20.08 13.62 7.37
C ILE A 184 -19.60 14.97 7.91
N GLY A 185 -18.77 15.68 7.14
CA GLY A 185 -18.15 16.90 7.63
C GLY A 185 -17.12 17.48 6.69
N ASP A 186 -16.54 18.61 7.07
CA ASP A 186 -15.57 19.29 6.23
C ASP A 186 -14.24 18.52 6.13
N VAL A 187 -13.63 18.57 4.94
CA VAL A 187 -12.31 18.02 4.66
C VAL A 187 -11.52 18.97 3.77
N LYS A 188 -10.26 19.17 4.14
CA LYS A 188 -9.28 19.81 3.27
C LYS A 188 -8.61 18.76 2.41
N VAL A 189 -8.68 18.91 1.10
CA VAL A 189 -7.92 18.10 0.16
C VAL A 189 -6.51 18.67 0.05
N ASP A 190 -5.50 17.83 0.25
CA ASP A 190 -4.10 18.13 -0.06
C ASP A 190 -3.52 17.10 -1.01
N TYR A 191 -2.68 17.58 -1.93
CA TYR A 191 -2.00 16.72 -2.88
C TYR A 191 -0.64 16.38 -2.28
N SER A 192 -0.47 15.13 -1.87
CA SER A 192 0.86 14.67 -1.48
C SER A 192 1.77 14.89 -2.68
N PRO A 193 2.98 15.44 -2.52
CA PRO A 193 3.95 15.52 -3.61
C PRO A 193 4.28 14.14 -4.21
N LYS A 194 3.85 13.06 -3.56
CA LYS A 194 4.44 11.74 -3.65
C LYS A 194 3.43 10.67 -4.05
N SER A 195 2.47 10.35 -3.19
CA SER A 195 1.84 9.02 -3.24
C SER A 195 0.33 8.95 -3.06
N TYR A 196 -0.33 10.02 -2.62
CA TYR A 196 -1.77 10.00 -2.38
C TYR A 196 -2.41 11.38 -2.49
N VAL A 197 -3.72 11.40 -2.72
CA VAL A 197 -4.57 12.57 -2.48
C VAL A 197 -5.05 12.49 -1.03
N GLY A 198 -4.63 13.42 -0.18
CA GLY A 198 -4.93 13.41 1.23
C GLY A 198 -6.24 14.13 1.51
N LEU A 199 -7.11 13.49 2.29
CA LEU A 199 -8.26 14.15 2.90
C LEU A 199 -7.94 14.40 4.38
N ARG A 200 -7.89 15.68 4.76
CA ARG A 200 -7.54 16.11 6.10
C ARG A 200 -8.75 16.54 6.90
N VAL A 201 -8.76 16.10 8.16
CA VAL A 201 -9.66 16.56 9.20
C VAL A 201 -8.82 17.34 10.23
N GLY A 202 -9.02 18.66 10.26
CA GLY A 202 -8.15 19.58 10.99
C GLY A 202 -6.69 19.42 10.58
N ARG A 203 -5.85 18.96 11.51
CA ARG A 203 -4.41 18.73 11.26
C ARG A 203 -4.05 17.30 10.86
N ARG A 204 -4.97 16.33 10.93
CA ARG A 204 -4.68 14.92 10.63
C ARG A 204 -5.06 14.58 9.19
N VAL A 205 -4.28 13.73 8.53
CA VAL A 205 -4.70 13.07 7.29
C VAL A 205 -5.59 11.90 7.71
N TRP A 206 -6.88 12.02 7.44
CA TRP A 206 -7.88 11.02 7.81
C TRP A 206 -7.90 9.88 6.79
N ALA A 207 -8.00 10.23 5.51
CA ALA A 207 -8.09 9.28 4.41
C ALA A 207 -7.08 9.68 3.32
N PRO A 208 -5.87 9.08 3.28
CA PRO A 208 -5.02 9.15 2.13
C PRO A 208 -5.57 8.22 1.04
N LEU A 209 -6.00 8.80 -0.08
CA LEU A 209 -6.49 8.08 -1.25
C LEU A 209 -5.32 7.79 -2.16
N TRP A 210 -4.99 6.51 -2.32
CA TRP A 210 -3.98 6.02 -3.24
C TRP A 210 -4.67 5.63 -4.56
N PRO A 211 -4.57 6.46 -5.62
CA PRO A 211 -5.30 6.20 -6.85
C PRO A 211 -4.98 4.84 -7.45
N ARG A 212 -5.98 4.26 -8.09
CA ARG A 212 -5.93 3.07 -8.94
C ARG A 212 -6.74 3.38 -10.20
N LYS A 213 -6.58 2.60 -11.26
CA LYS A 213 -7.23 2.84 -12.57
C LYS A 213 -8.74 3.15 -12.51
N ASP A 214 -9.46 2.69 -11.49
CA ASP A 214 -10.91 2.74 -11.33
C ASP A 214 -11.34 3.08 -9.89
N GLY A 215 -10.50 3.76 -9.10
CA GLY A 215 -10.84 4.18 -7.73
C GLY A 215 -9.60 4.44 -6.88
N ALA A 216 -9.64 4.08 -5.60
CA ALA A 216 -8.47 4.16 -4.73
C ALA A 216 -8.35 2.98 -3.74
N TYR A 217 -7.12 2.75 -3.28
CA TYR A 217 -6.87 2.14 -1.96
C TYR A 217 -6.86 3.26 -0.91
N ILE A 218 -7.47 3.02 0.25
CA ILE A 218 -7.65 4.02 1.30
C ILE A 218 -7.19 3.42 2.63
N TYR A 219 -6.47 4.21 3.42
CA TYR A 219 -6.03 3.83 4.77
C TYR A 219 -6.75 4.67 5.83
N LEU A 220 -7.57 4.04 6.64
CA LEU A 220 -8.42 4.69 7.63
C LEU A 220 -7.89 4.43 9.05
N PRO A 221 -8.06 5.39 9.98
CA PRO A 221 -7.85 5.14 11.40
C PRO A 221 -8.82 4.06 11.90
N ASP A 222 -8.46 3.40 12.98
CA ASP A 222 -9.38 2.49 13.67
C ASP A 222 -10.46 3.30 14.44
N PRO A 223 -11.76 2.96 14.33
CA PRO A 223 -12.82 3.64 15.08
C PRO A 223 -12.68 3.54 16.61
N ASP A 224 -12.06 2.48 17.12
CA ASP A 224 -11.76 2.33 18.56
C ASP A 224 -10.40 2.96 18.95
N GLY A 225 -9.68 3.51 17.97
CA GLY A 225 -8.38 4.15 18.17
C GLY A 225 -7.22 3.18 18.41
N SER A 226 -7.42 1.87 18.19
CA SER A 226 -6.35 0.89 18.27
C SER A 226 -5.31 1.12 17.17
N ARG A 227 -4.04 0.86 17.50
CA ARG A 227 -2.90 1.04 16.58
C ARG A 227 -2.20 -0.26 16.22
N ASN A 228 -2.20 -1.23 17.14
CA ASN A 228 -1.37 -2.41 17.05
C ASN A 228 -2.21 -3.66 16.80
N ASP A 229 -3.27 -3.83 17.59
CA ASP A 229 -4.10 -5.04 17.58
C ASP A 229 -5.48 -4.72 17.00
N GLU A 230 -6.08 -5.69 16.32
CA GLU A 230 -7.44 -5.58 15.80
C GLU A 230 -8.42 -5.19 16.92
N SER A 231 -9.29 -4.22 16.64
CA SER A 231 -10.29 -3.74 17.59
C SER A 231 -11.65 -4.42 17.38
N VAL A 232 -12.56 -4.27 18.36
CA VAL A 232 -13.95 -4.75 18.22
C VAL A 232 -14.65 -4.04 17.07
N ALA A 233 -14.41 -2.74 16.89
CA ALA A 233 -14.92 -2.01 15.74
C ALA A 233 -14.38 -2.57 14.41
N PHE A 234 -13.09 -2.90 14.34
CA PHE A 234 -12.50 -3.51 13.14
C PHE A 234 -13.14 -4.85 12.81
N GLU A 235 -13.31 -5.73 13.80
CA GLU A 235 -13.98 -7.02 13.62
C GLU A 235 -15.39 -6.85 13.07
N HIS A 236 -16.17 -5.93 13.65
CA HIS A 236 -17.51 -5.61 13.18
C HIS A 236 -17.52 -5.12 11.72
N PHE A 237 -16.68 -4.14 11.37
CA PHE A 237 -16.63 -3.62 10.01
C PHE A 237 -16.09 -4.65 9.00
N ARG A 238 -15.22 -5.57 9.44
CA ARG A 238 -14.75 -6.67 8.59
C ARG A 238 -15.92 -7.58 8.21
N GLU A 239 -16.75 -7.98 9.17
CA GLU A 239 -17.93 -8.81 8.91
C GLU A 239 -18.97 -8.08 8.06
N LEU A 240 -19.26 -6.82 8.39
CA LEU A 240 -20.25 -6.00 7.68
C LEU A 240 -19.86 -5.78 6.21
N LEU A 241 -18.59 -5.53 5.92
CA LEU A 241 -18.10 -5.30 4.57
C LEU A 241 -17.93 -6.60 3.77
N ASP A 242 -17.60 -7.72 4.42
CA ASP A 242 -17.54 -9.02 3.77
C ASP A 242 -18.90 -9.42 3.19
N GLY A 243 -20.00 -9.12 3.91
CA GLY A 243 -21.38 -9.28 3.42
C GLY A 243 -21.69 -8.50 2.14
N GLU A 244 -20.93 -7.45 1.86
CA GLU A 244 -21.03 -6.56 0.67
C GLU A 244 -19.95 -6.87 -0.39
N GLY A 245 -19.23 -7.98 -0.22
CA GLY A 245 -18.13 -8.42 -1.09
C GLY A 245 -16.90 -7.51 -1.06
N LEU A 246 -16.69 -6.79 0.05
CA LEU A 246 -15.56 -5.89 0.26
C LEU A 246 -14.66 -6.39 1.39
N THR A 247 -13.37 -6.56 1.11
CA THR A 247 -12.39 -6.98 2.11
C THR A 247 -11.61 -5.78 2.66
N ILE A 248 -11.44 -5.76 3.98
CA ILE A 248 -10.53 -4.85 4.68
C ILE A 248 -9.37 -5.63 5.30
N ALA A 249 -8.22 -4.98 5.48
CA ALA A 249 -7.06 -5.56 6.13
C ALA A 249 -6.53 -4.68 7.26
N TRP A 250 -5.92 -5.31 8.26
CA TRP A 250 -5.26 -4.67 9.39
C TRP A 250 -3.75 -4.50 9.12
N ASN A 251 -3.28 -3.25 9.15
CA ASN A 251 -1.91 -2.86 8.81
C ASN A 251 -1.32 -1.98 9.93
N PRO A 252 -0.97 -2.55 11.09
CA PRO A 252 -0.57 -1.78 12.28
C PRO A 252 0.75 -1.03 12.10
N THR A 253 1.54 -1.39 11.09
CA THR A 253 2.80 -0.73 10.76
C THR A 253 2.63 0.48 9.84
N TYR A 254 1.49 0.61 9.15
CA TYR A 254 1.25 1.75 8.26
C TYR A 254 1.08 3.05 9.06
N ASN A 255 1.84 4.08 8.68
CA ASN A 255 1.83 5.39 9.34
C ASN A 255 1.97 5.29 10.88
N ALA A 256 2.84 4.39 11.36
CA ALA A 256 3.01 4.09 12.79
C ALA A 256 1.70 3.74 13.52
N GLY A 257 0.82 3.01 12.83
CA GLY A 257 -0.47 2.55 13.35
C GLY A 257 -1.56 3.62 13.40
N ALA A 258 -1.34 4.80 12.80
CA ALA A 258 -2.35 5.86 12.79
C ALA A 258 -3.51 5.59 11.83
N ASN A 259 -3.31 4.74 10.81
CA ASN A 259 -4.32 4.37 9.82
C ASN A 259 -4.24 2.86 9.49
N PRO A 260 -4.53 1.96 10.44
CA PRO A 260 -4.29 0.54 10.26
C PRO A 260 -5.27 -0.13 9.30
N ILE A 261 -6.47 0.43 9.07
CA ILE A 261 -7.49 -0.21 8.24
C ILE A 261 -7.25 0.13 6.77
N SER A 262 -7.00 -0.84 5.90
CA SER A 262 -6.93 -0.62 4.45
C SER A 262 -8.13 -1.19 3.72
N ILE A 263 -8.67 -0.46 2.74
CA ILE A 263 -9.79 -0.88 1.89
C ILE A 263 -9.63 -0.40 0.45
N ARG A 264 -10.06 -1.19 -0.54
CA ARG A 264 -10.16 -0.80 -1.95
C ARG A 264 -11.60 -0.37 -2.27
N LEU A 265 -11.82 0.88 -2.69
CA LEU A 265 -13.15 1.41 -3.03
C LEU A 265 -13.24 1.97 -4.45
N ARG A 266 -14.28 1.60 -5.18
CA ARG A 266 -14.68 2.18 -6.47
C ARG A 266 -15.91 3.08 -6.29
N SER A 267 -16.26 3.86 -7.32
CA SER A 267 -17.42 4.78 -7.24
C SER A 267 -18.73 4.11 -6.78
N PRO A 268 -19.11 2.92 -7.29
CA PRO A 268 -20.34 2.25 -6.82
C PRO A 268 -20.30 1.87 -5.33
N ASP A 269 -19.12 1.63 -4.77
CA ASP A 269 -18.99 1.21 -3.37
C ASP A 269 -19.35 2.35 -2.39
N LEU A 270 -19.30 3.61 -2.83
CA LEU A 270 -19.70 4.76 -2.01
C LEU A 270 -21.20 4.78 -1.69
N ALA A 271 -22.01 4.05 -2.46
CA ALA A 271 -23.44 3.92 -2.21
C ALA A 271 -23.75 2.85 -1.14
N LYS A 272 -22.81 1.96 -0.82
CA LYS A 272 -23.02 0.85 0.12
C LYS A 272 -23.14 1.36 1.56
N PRO A 273 -24.22 1.05 2.29
CA PRO A 273 -24.39 1.49 3.68
C PRO A 273 -23.21 1.10 4.58
N ALA A 274 -22.67 -0.11 4.42
CA ALA A 274 -21.50 -0.58 5.17
C ALA A 274 -20.27 0.32 5.02
N VAL A 275 -20.00 0.76 3.78
CA VAL A 275 -18.87 1.67 3.48
C VAL A 275 -19.12 3.03 4.13
N GLN A 276 -20.35 3.54 4.04
CA GLN A 276 -20.72 4.83 4.62
C GLN A 276 -20.60 4.83 6.15
N GLN A 277 -20.98 3.73 6.80
CA GLN A 277 -20.82 3.55 8.25
C GLN A 277 -19.35 3.53 8.66
N LEU A 278 -18.49 2.78 7.95
CA LEU A 278 -17.04 2.78 8.20
C LEU A 278 -16.44 4.18 8.03
N LEU A 279 -16.77 4.88 6.95
CA LEU A 279 -16.25 6.24 6.72
C LEU A 279 -16.68 7.22 7.83
N ARG A 280 -17.92 7.12 8.30
CA ARG A 280 -18.41 7.94 9.42
C ARG A 280 -17.66 7.64 10.71
N ALA A 281 -17.59 6.36 11.10
CA ALA A 281 -16.95 5.91 12.33
C ALA A 281 -15.47 6.31 12.38
N THR A 282 -14.74 6.13 11.27
CA THR A 282 -13.32 6.48 11.18
C THR A 282 -13.08 7.99 11.13
N TYR A 283 -14.01 8.78 10.56
CA TYR A 283 -13.95 10.25 10.58
C TYR A 283 -14.16 10.81 11.99
N GLU A 284 -15.14 10.26 12.71
CA GLU A 284 -15.45 10.63 14.09
C GLU A 284 -14.24 10.40 15.02
N ALA A 285 -13.52 9.29 14.84
CA ALA A 285 -12.31 8.96 15.59
C ALA A 285 -11.17 10.00 15.45
N VAL A 286 -11.13 10.78 14.36
CA VAL A 286 -10.10 11.81 14.13
C VAL A 286 -10.58 13.24 14.30
N SER A 287 -11.89 13.48 14.35
CA SER A 287 -12.49 14.83 14.42
C SER A 287 -12.63 15.38 15.86
N ASN A 288 -12.21 14.64 16.88
CA ASN A 288 -12.27 15.01 18.31
C ASN A 288 -13.69 15.12 18.90
N PHE A 289 -14.72 14.52 18.29
CA PHE A 289 -16.09 14.62 18.82
C PHE A 289 -16.42 13.65 19.96
N SER A 290 -15.69 12.54 20.11
CA SER A 290 -15.81 11.68 21.30
C SER A 290 -14.48 10.97 21.61
N PRO A 291 -13.97 11.02 22.85
CA PRO A 291 -12.82 10.21 23.27
C PRO A 291 -13.20 8.74 23.53
N GLU A 292 -14.49 8.41 23.44
CA GLU A 292 -14.99 7.06 23.68
C GLU A 292 -14.85 6.20 22.41
N PRO A 293 -14.32 4.96 22.51
CA PRO A 293 -14.26 4.02 21.41
C PRO A 293 -15.64 3.81 20.75
N TRP A 294 -15.67 3.67 19.43
CA TRP A 294 -16.91 3.46 18.69
C TRP A 294 -17.70 2.24 19.22
N SER A 295 -17.00 1.15 19.54
CA SER A 295 -17.61 -0.07 20.07
C SER A 295 -18.27 0.11 21.45
N ALA A 296 -17.77 1.04 22.26
CA ALA A 296 -18.38 1.36 23.55
C ALA A 296 -19.70 2.14 23.39
N ALA A 297 -19.78 3.04 22.40
CA ALA A 297 -20.99 3.80 22.10
C ALA A 297 -22.09 2.96 21.42
N HIS A 298 -21.72 1.94 20.65
CA HIS A 298 -22.67 1.14 19.86
C HIS A 298 -22.99 -0.22 20.49
N GLY A 299 -22.23 -0.66 21.50
CA GLY A 299 -22.51 -1.84 22.33
C GLY A 299 -22.42 -3.17 21.57
N THR A 300 -21.71 -4.16 22.13
CA THR A 300 -21.56 -5.50 21.50
C THR A 300 -22.87 -6.24 21.22
N GLY A 301 -23.99 -5.83 21.85
CA GLY A 301 -25.33 -6.39 21.63
C GLY A 301 -26.24 -5.61 20.67
N ASN A 302 -25.89 -4.38 20.28
CA ASN A 302 -26.70 -3.54 19.39
C ASN A 302 -26.24 -3.62 17.91
N LEU A 303 -25.03 -4.13 17.67
CA LEU A 303 -24.43 -4.30 16.35
C LEU A 303 -25.15 -5.31 15.46
N ALA A 304 -25.92 -6.24 16.03
CA ALA A 304 -26.79 -7.15 15.29
C ALA A 304 -28.16 -6.53 14.94
N ALA A 305 -28.60 -5.50 15.66
CA ALA A 305 -29.90 -4.87 15.47
C ALA A 305 -29.87 -3.77 14.40
N GLU A 306 -28.76 -3.05 14.26
CA GLU A 306 -28.60 -1.99 13.24
C GLU A 306 -28.51 -2.55 11.82
N SER A 307 -27.96 -3.75 11.64
CA SER A 307 -28.00 -4.49 10.36
C SER A 307 -29.43 -4.82 9.92
N GLN A 308 -30.29 -5.21 10.87
CA GLN A 308 -31.69 -5.56 10.60
C GLN A 308 -32.55 -4.33 10.27
N VAL A 309 -32.28 -3.19 10.92
CA VAL A 309 -33.03 -1.92 10.70
C VAL A 309 -32.62 -1.25 9.38
N ALA A 310 -31.39 -1.47 8.90
CA ALA A 310 -30.96 -1.01 7.59
C ALA A 310 -31.61 -1.80 6.45
N GLU A 311 -31.75 -3.13 6.60
CA GLU A 311 -32.50 -4.00 5.66
C GLU A 311 -33.99 -3.64 5.60
N ASP A 312 -34.66 -3.47 6.75
CA ASP A 312 -36.09 -3.15 6.80
C ASP A 312 -36.44 -1.77 6.19
N LYS A 313 -35.50 -0.81 6.21
CA LYS A 313 -35.70 0.50 5.55
C LYS A 313 -35.50 0.45 4.04
N LEU A 314 -34.64 -0.44 3.54
CA LEU A 314 -34.42 -0.65 2.10
C LEU A 314 -35.62 -1.35 1.43
N ASP A 315 -36.26 -2.29 2.13
CA ASP A 315 -37.45 -2.99 1.62
C ASP A 315 -38.73 -2.11 1.64
N ALA A 316 -38.83 -1.17 2.58
CA ALA A 316 -39.94 -0.23 2.66
C ALA A 316 -39.92 0.83 1.54
N ASP A 317 -38.75 1.25 1.08
CA ASP A 317 -38.60 2.22 -0.02
C ASP A 317 -38.72 1.56 -1.42
N TYR A 318 -38.72 0.22 -1.51
CA TYR A 318 -38.93 -0.51 -2.77
C TYR A 318 -40.37 -1.00 -2.98
N THR A 319 -41.23 -0.83 -1.97
CA THR A 319 -42.66 -1.23 -2.00
C THR A 319 -43.63 -0.04 -2.00
N ALA A 320 -43.14 1.18 -2.22
CA ALA A 320 -43.94 2.41 -2.37
C ALA A 320 -43.87 2.99 -3.80
#